data_AF-A0A9J8D0U9-F1
#
_entry.id   AF-A0A9J8D0U9-F1
#
_cell.length_a   1.000
_cell.length_b   1.000
_cell.length_c   1.000
_cell.angle_alpha   90.00
_cell.angle_beta   90.00
_cell.angle_gamma   90.00
#
_symmetry.space_group_name_H-M   'P 1'
#
loop_
_entity.id
_entity.type
_entity.pdbx_description
1 polymer ?
#
loop_
_entity_poly.entity_id
_entity_poly.type
_entity_poly.pdbx_seq_one_letter_code
_entity_poly.pdbx_strand_id
1 'polypeptide(L)'
;MLNLMNMAKLSIKGLIESALNLGRTLDSDYAPLQQFFVVMEHCLKHGLKSKKTFLGQNKSFWGPLELVEKLTPEAGEITASVKDLPGLKTPLGRGRAWLRLALMQKKLSDYMKTIINRKDLLSEFYEPNALMMEEEGAVIAGLLVGLNVIDANLCMKGEDLDSQVGVIDFSMYLKDSTHSSKSTEGDGQITAILDQKNYVEELNRHLSASVNNLQAKVDALEKSNTKLTEELAVANNRIITLQEEMERGKEESSYLVESSHKVKNSFVPIDVEKELEVQIGMKQEMELSMKMLEKDICEKHDALVELRQQLDEMRTLNHELSIKSQSSEAGAKQKSDIISRLEEKTNQMGSTIKQLESR
;
A
#
# COMPACT_ATOMS: atom_id res chain seq x y z
N MET A 1 10.23 -22.41 6.50
CA MET A 1 8.96 -23.16 6.64
C MET A 1 8.62 -23.44 8.10
N LEU A 2 9.46 -24.17 8.85
CA LEU A 2 9.20 -24.56 10.25
C LEU A 2 8.87 -23.39 11.20
N ASN A 3 9.55 -22.25 11.06
CA ASN A 3 9.32 -21.07 11.92
C ASN A 3 7.91 -20.47 11.74
N LEU A 4 7.36 -20.47 10.52
CA LEU A 4 6.07 -19.85 10.25
C LEU A 4 4.89 -20.71 10.71
N MET A 5 5.00 -22.03 10.54
CA MET A 5 4.04 -22.97 11.14
C MET A 5 4.03 -22.86 12.66
N ASN A 6 5.20 -22.78 13.30
CA ASN A 6 5.27 -22.65 14.76
C ASN A 6 4.67 -21.33 15.24
N MET A 7 4.92 -20.22 14.54
CA MET A 7 4.26 -18.94 14.80
C MET A 7 2.74 -19.05 14.66
N ALA A 8 2.24 -19.68 13.58
CA ALA A 8 0.80 -19.88 13.39
C ALA A 8 0.19 -20.72 14.52
N LYS A 9 0.86 -21.82 14.92
CA LYS A 9 0.46 -22.67 16.04
C LYS A 9 0.34 -21.88 17.34
N LEU A 10 1.37 -21.12 17.70
CA LEU A 10 1.40 -20.31 18.91
C LEU A 10 0.34 -19.20 18.87
N SER A 11 0.19 -18.53 17.72
CA SER A 11 -0.80 -17.46 17.57
C SER A 11 -2.23 -17.97 17.67
N ILE A 12 -2.56 -19.10 17.04
CA ILE A 12 -3.91 -19.69 17.09
C ILE A 12 -4.20 -20.15 18.52
N LYS A 13 -3.28 -20.89 19.14
CA LYS A 13 -3.43 -21.36 20.52
C LYS A 13 -3.61 -20.20 21.50
N GLY A 14 -2.71 -19.22 21.46
CA GLY A 14 -2.75 -18.06 22.34
C GLY A 14 -4.02 -17.22 22.15
N LEU A 15 -4.50 -17.07 20.91
CA LEU A 15 -5.77 -16.39 20.64
C LEU A 15 -6.96 -17.14 21.25
N ILE A 16 -7.04 -18.46 21.09
CA ILE A 16 -8.13 -19.27 21.65
C ILE A 16 -8.13 -19.18 23.18
N GLU A 17 -6.98 -19.42 23.82
CA GLU A 17 -6.85 -19.38 25.28
C GLU A 17 -7.19 -17.99 25.84
N SER A 18 -6.66 -16.93 25.22
CA SER A 18 -6.91 -15.56 25.66
C SER A 18 -8.36 -15.14 25.45
N ALA A 19 -8.99 -15.55 24.34
CA ALA A 19 -10.39 -15.25 24.06
C ALA A 19 -11.35 -15.98 25.02
N LEU A 20 -11.08 -17.25 25.31
CA LEU A 20 -11.85 -18.04 26.27
C LEU A 20 -11.74 -17.47 27.69
N ASN A 21 -10.55 -17.02 28.09
CA ASN A 21 -10.32 -16.37 29.38
C ASN A 21 -11.03 -15.00 29.47
N LEU A 22 -11.13 -14.28 28.35
CA LEU A 22 -11.80 -12.97 28.30
C LEU A 22 -13.34 -13.09 28.38
N GLY A 23 -13.92 -14.14 27.80
CA GLY A 23 -15.34 -14.49 27.95
C GLY A 23 -16.35 -13.52 27.33
N ARG A 24 -15.91 -12.59 26.48
CA ARG A 24 -16.74 -11.61 25.76
C ARG A 24 -16.37 -11.55 24.28
N THR A 25 -17.26 -10.97 23.47
CA THR A 25 -17.03 -10.71 22.04
C THR A 25 -15.75 -9.90 21.84
N LEU A 26 -14.92 -10.33 20.89
CA LEU A 26 -13.67 -9.65 20.52
C LEU A 26 -13.94 -8.52 19.52
N ASP A 27 -13.24 -7.40 19.70
CA ASP A 27 -13.26 -6.26 18.79
C ASP A 27 -11.95 -6.18 17.96
N SER A 28 -11.86 -5.15 17.10
CA SER A 28 -10.71 -4.90 16.24
C SER A 28 -9.42 -4.55 16.99
N ASP A 29 -9.54 -4.12 18.25
CA ASP A 29 -8.43 -3.58 19.04
C ASP A 29 -7.78 -4.66 19.92
N TYR A 30 -8.36 -5.87 19.93
CA TYR A 30 -7.84 -6.99 20.68
C TYR A 30 -6.50 -7.50 20.11
N ALA A 31 -5.40 -7.19 20.81
CA ALA A 31 -4.04 -7.46 20.34
C ALA A 31 -3.76 -8.92 19.91
N PRO A 32 -4.19 -9.97 20.65
CA PRO A 32 -3.99 -11.35 20.21
C PRO A 32 -4.67 -11.66 18.85
N LEU A 33 -5.80 -11.00 18.58
CA LEU A 33 -6.52 -11.16 17.32
C LEU A 33 -5.84 -10.41 16.17
N GLN A 34 -5.33 -9.20 16.42
CA GLN A 34 -4.52 -8.46 15.45
C GLN A 34 -3.28 -9.27 15.04
N GLN A 35 -2.57 -9.82 16.02
CA GLN A 35 -1.41 -10.67 15.81
C GLN A 35 -1.74 -11.91 14.98
N PHE A 36 -2.87 -12.57 15.26
CA PHE A 36 -3.35 -13.68 14.46
C PHE A 36 -3.51 -13.32 12.98
N PHE A 37 -4.14 -12.19 12.66
CA PHE A 37 -4.30 -11.78 11.26
C PHE A 37 -2.97 -11.49 10.58
N VAL A 38 -2.01 -10.89 11.30
CA VAL A 38 -0.66 -10.66 10.76
C VAL A 38 0.04 -11.98 10.46
N VAL A 39 0.00 -12.96 11.37
CA VAL A 39 0.62 -14.27 11.17
C VAL A 39 -0.05 -15.03 10.01
N MET A 40 -1.39 -14.99 9.92
CA MET A 40 -2.12 -15.60 8.80
C MET A 40 -1.77 -14.96 7.46
N GLU A 41 -1.64 -13.64 7.39
CA GLU A 41 -1.19 -12.95 6.19
C GLU A 41 0.21 -13.43 5.75
N HIS A 42 1.15 -13.60 6.69
CA HIS A 42 2.47 -14.12 6.37
C HIS A 42 2.41 -15.57 5.86
N CYS A 43 1.56 -16.42 6.45
CA CYS A 43 1.34 -17.79 5.98
C CYS A 43 0.84 -17.81 4.53
N LEU A 44 -0.14 -16.97 4.20
CA LEU A 44 -0.72 -16.86 2.87
C LEU A 44 0.21 -16.15 1.86
N LYS A 45 1.19 -15.37 2.32
CA LYS A 45 2.20 -14.77 1.43
C LYS A 45 3.36 -15.71 1.11
N HIS A 46 3.61 -16.71 1.95
CA HIS A 46 4.78 -17.57 1.82
C HIS A 46 4.74 -18.40 0.54
N GLY A 47 5.66 -18.10 -0.38
CA GLY A 47 5.79 -18.84 -1.65
C GLY A 47 4.79 -18.41 -2.72
N LEU A 48 4.18 -17.22 -2.61
CA LEU A 48 3.41 -16.64 -3.73
C LEU A 48 4.31 -16.37 -4.94
N LYS A 49 3.83 -16.77 -6.12
CA LYS A 49 4.48 -16.52 -7.40
C LYS A 49 4.46 -15.04 -7.73
N SER A 50 5.61 -14.48 -8.09
CA SER A 50 5.72 -13.07 -8.52
C SER A 50 5.33 -12.86 -10.00
N LYS A 51 4.45 -13.71 -10.55
CA LYS A 51 4.24 -13.80 -12.01
C LYS A 51 3.63 -12.49 -12.55
N LYS A 52 4.28 -11.87 -13.54
CA LYS A 52 3.71 -10.78 -14.34
C LYS A 52 2.69 -11.37 -15.31
N THR A 53 1.41 -11.33 -14.98
CA THR A 53 0.34 -11.59 -15.94
C THR A 53 0.04 -10.31 -16.73
N PHE A 54 -0.33 -10.45 -18.00
CA PHE A 54 -0.60 -9.33 -18.93
C PHE A 54 -1.75 -8.39 -18.47
N LEU A 55 -2.52 -8.80 -17.46
CA LEU A 55 -3.62 -8.04 -16.84
C LEU A 55 -3.32 -7.45 -15.44
N GLY A 56 -2.07 -7.45 -14.99
CA GLY A 56 -1.68 -6.76 -13.75
C GLY A 56 -1.01 -7.64 -12.69
N GLN A 57 -0.35 -6.98 -11.74
CA GLN A 57 0.49 -7.60 -10.72
C GLN A 57 -0.35 -8.37 -9.69
N ASN A 58 -0.42 -9.71 -9.77
CA ASN A 58 -1.06 -10.51 -8.74
C ASN A 58 -0.09 -10.84 -7.59
N LYS A 59 0.44 -9.79 -6.93
CA LYS A 59 1.36 -9.91 -5.78
C LYS A 59 0.63 -10.12 -4.44
N SER A 60 -0.69 -10.24 -4.46
CA SER A 60 -1.49 -10.35 -3.24
C SER A 60 -1.99 -11.76 -3.02
N PHE A 61 -2.06 -12.15 -1.74
CA PHE A 61 -2.72 -13.37 -1.30
C PHE A 61 -4.25 -13.35 -1.52
N TRP A 62 -4.80 -12.23 -2.00
CA TRP A 62 -6.20 -12.12 -2.39
C TRP A 62 -6.59 -13.01 -3.56
N GLY A 63 -5.73 -13.18 -4.57
CA GLY A 63 -6.02 -14.03 -5.73
C GLY A 63 -6.42 -15.46 -5.37
N PRO A 64 -5.65 -16.15 -4.50
CA PRO A 64 -6.08 -17.42 -3.93
C PRO A 64 -7.44 -17.35 -3.21
N LEU A 65 -7.67 -16.33 -2.37
CA LEU A 65 -8.93 -16.21 -1.62
C LEU A 65 -10.15 -16.03 -2.52
N GLU A 66 -10.01 -15.36 -3.66
CA GLU A 66 -11.08 -15.26 -4.66
C GLU A 66 -11.47 -16.62 -5.25
N LEU A 67 -10.58 -17.62 -5.27
CA LEU A 67 -10.95 -18.96 -5.70
C LEU A 67 -11.94 -19.63 -4.74
N VAL A 68 -11.95 -19.24 -3.46
CA VAL A 68 -12.85 -19.84 -2.46
C VAL A 68 -14.31 -19.64 -2.87
N GLU A 69 -14.69 -18.48 -3.42
CA GLU A 69 -16.06 -18.21 -3.85
C GLU A 69 -16.53 -19.18 -4.96
N LYS A 70 -15.60 -19.64 -5.80
CA LYS A 70 -15.87 -20.59 -6.88
C LYS A 70 -16.03 -22.02 -6.38
N LEU A 71 -15.44 -22.35 -5.23
CA LEU A 71 -15.46 -23.68 -4.62
C LEU A 71 -16.57 -23.80 -3.57
N THR A 72 -16.88 -22.71 -2.88
CA THR A 72 -17.83 -22.65 -1.77
C THR A 72 -18.75 -21.44 -1.97
N PRO A 73 -20.01 -21.64 -2.42
CA PRO A 73 -20.94 -20.55 -2.68
C PRO A 73 -21.20 -19.63 -1.47
N GLU A 74 -21.12 -20.16 -0.24
CA GLU A 74 -21.26 -19.38 1.00
C GLU A 74 -20.21 -18.26 1.12
N ALA A 75 -19.01 -18.47 0.56
CA ALA A 75 -17.96 -17.45 0.57
C ALA A 75 -18.23 -16.30 -0.42
N GLY A 76 -19.22 -16.44 -1.31
CA GLY A 76 -19.61 -15.40 -2.26
C GLY A 76 -20.13 -14.14 -1.57
N GLU A 77 -20.85 -14.26 -0.46
CA GLU A 77 -21.39 -13.12 0.30
C GLU A 77 -20.26 -12.24 0.85
N ILE A 78 -19.27 -12.85 1.52
CA ILE A 78 -18.13 -12.10 2.05
C ILE A 78 -17.22 -11.58 0.95
N THR A 79 -17.11 -12.31 -0.17
CA THR A 79 -16.28 -11.90 -1.31
C THR A 79 -16.88 -10.69 -2.02
N ALA A 80 -18.20 -10.63 -2.17
CA ALA A 80 -18.91 -9.44 -2.62
C ALA A 80 -18.74 -8.29 -1.60
N SER A 81 -18.95 -8.57 -0.31
CA SER A 81 -18.85 -7.57 0.76
C SER A 81 -17.50 -6.86 0.81
N VAL A 82 -16.38 -7.58 0.57
CA VAL A 82 -15.05 -6.93 0.53
C VAL A 82 -14.79 -6.16 -0.76
N LYS A 83 -15.41 -6.54 -1.88
CA LYS A 83 -15.31 -5.81 -3.15
C LYS A 83 -16.05 -4.47 -3.07
N ASP A 84 -17.16 -4.45 -2.34
CA ASP A 84 -18.02 -3.27 -2.17
C ASP A 84 -17.67 -2.44 -0.92
N LEU A 85 -16.64 -2.85 -0.14
CA LEU A 85 -16.29 -2.17 1.11
C LEU A 85 -15.77 -0.75 0.84
N PRO A 86 -16.43 0.31 1.35
CA PRO A 86 -16.00 1.68 1.12
C PRO A 86 -14.60 1.96 1.67
N GLY A 87 -13.78 2.64 0.88
CA GLY A 87 -12.41 3.01 1.26
C GLY A 87 -11.35 1.93 1.03
N LEU A 88 -11.74 0.71 0.58
CA LEU A 88 -10.82 -0.39 0.31
C LEU A 88 -10.34 -0.38 -1.14
N LYS A 89 -9.08 -0.03 -1.37
CA LYS A 89 -8.51 0.21 -2.71
C LYS A 89 -7.54 -0.89 -3.14
N THR A 90 -6.85 -1.56 -2.20
CA THR A 90 -5.80 -2.52 -2.56
C THR A 90 -6.27 -3.97 -2.51
N PRO A 91 -5.73 -4.86 -3.37
CA PRO A 91 -5.93 -6.30 -3.23
C PRO A 91 -5.45 -6.84 -1.89
N LEU A 92 -4.46 -6.21 -1.26
CA LEU A 92 -3.97 -6.61 0.07
C LEU A 92 -5.04 -6.34 1.14
N GLY A 93 -5.63 -5.14 1.13
CA GLY A 93 -6.73 -4.75 2.00
C GLY A 93 -7.95 -5.65 1.82
N ARG A 94 -8.28 -6.03 0.58
CA ARG A 94 -9.35 -7.01 0.29
C ARG A 94 -9.12 -8.35 0.97
N GLY A 95 -7.90 -8.90 0.86
CA GLY A 95 -7.54 -10.13 1.57
C GLY A 95 -7.67 -10.01 3.09
N ARG A 96 -7.27 -8.87 3.65
CA ARG A 96 -7.37 -8.58 5.09
C ARG A 96 -8.80 -8.46 5.58
N ALA A 97 -9.66 -7.77 4.84
CA ALA A 97 -11.08 -7.67 5.12
C ALA A 97 -11.74 -9.05 5.06
N TRP A 98 -11.37 -9.84 4.04
CA TRP A 98 -11.96 -11.15 3.81
C TRP A 98 -11.63 -12.12 4.95
N LEU A 99 -10.39 -12.13 5.45
CA LEU A 99 -10.00 -12.94 6.61
C LEU A 99 -10.81 -12.58 7.86
N ARG A 100 -11.09 -11.30 8.08
CA ARG A 100 -11.91 -10.81 9.20
C ARG A 100 -13.36 -11.27 9.07
N LEU A 101 -13.95 -11.12 7.89
CA LEU A 101 -15.32 -11.59 7.62
C LEU A 101 -15.45 -13.10 7.74
N ALA A 102 -14.49 -13.87 7.21
CA ALA A 102 -14.48 -15.32 7.32
C ALA A 102 -14.38 -15.80 8.78
N LEU A 103 -13.62 -15.07 9.62
CA LEU A 103 -13.55 -15.34 11.05
C LEU A 103 -14.89 -15.02 11.75
N MET A 104 -15.50 -13.86 11.44
CA MET A 104 -16.82 -13.48 11.99
C MET A 104 -17.92 -14.47 11.59
N GLN A 105 -17.86 -15.03 10.38
CA GLN A 105 -18.75 -16.11 9.93
C GLN A 105 -18.45 -17.47 10.58
N LYS A 106 -17.35 -17.61 11.34
CA LYS A 106 -16.86 -18.88 11.91
C LYS A 106 -16.62 -19.97 10.84
N LYS A 107 -16.21 -19.55 9.64
CA LYS A 107 -16.00 -20.41 8.46
C LYS A 107 -14.57 -20.37 7.91
N LEU A 108 -13.69 -19.60 8.56
CA LEU A 108 -12.30 -19.43 8.10
C LEU A 108 -11.57 -20.78 7.94
N SER A 109 -11.76 -21.72 8.86
CA SER A 109 -11.16 -23.06 8.79
C SER A 109 -11.68 -23.87 7.59
N ASP A 110 -12.99 -23.87 7.37
CA ASP A 110 -13.65 -24.57 6.26
C ASP A 110 -13.18 -24.02 4.90
N TYR A 111 -13.08 -22.69 4.78
CA TYR A 111 -12.59 -22.05 3.57
C TYR A 111 -11.11 -22.36 3.31
N MET A 112 -10.24 -22.29 4.32
CA MET A 112 -8.83 -22.65 4.18
C MET A 112 -8.65 -24.12 3.80
N LYS A 113 -9.41 -25.02 4.42
CA LYS A 113 -9.38 -26.45 4.08
C LYS A 113 -9.82 -26.69 2.64
N THR A 114 -10.86 -26.01 2.19
CA THR A 114 -11.39 -26.15 0.82
C THR A 114 -10.35 -25.77 -0.23
N ILE A 115 -9.66 -24.64 -0.06
CA ILE A 115 -8.66 -24.19 -1.05
C ILE A 115 -7.39 -25.06 -1.04
N ILE A 116 -6.92 -25.50 0.14
CA ILE A 116 -5.72 -26.35 0.26
C ILE A 116 -5.95 -27.73 -0.37
N ASN A 117 -7.18 -28.24 -0.35
CA ASN A 117 -7.53 -29.50 -1.01
C ASN A 117 -7.53 -29.39 -2.55
N ARG A 118 -7.55 -28.17 -3.11
CA ARG A 118 -7.51 -27.90 -4.55
C ARG A 118 -6.13 -27.40 -4.99
N LYS A 119 -5.09 -28.21 -4.71
CA LYS A 119 -3.70 -27.91 -5.10
C LYS A 119 -3.53 -27.67 -6.60
N ASP A 120 -4.38 -28.28 -7.43
CA ASP A 120 -4.42 -28.06 -8.88
C ASP A 120 -4.65 -26.58 -9.22
N LEU A 121 -5.63 -25.94 -8.59
CA LEU A 121 -5.92 -24.52 -8.77
C LEU A 121 -4.94 -23.64 -7.99
N LEU A 122 -4.58 -24.05 -6.78
CA LEU A 122 -3.69 -23.28 -5.90
C LEU A 122 -2.27 -23.14 -6.48
N SER A 123 -1.84 -24.12 -7.27
CA SER A 123 -0.55 -24.12 -7.97
C SER A 123 -0.39 -22.98 -8.98
N GLU A 124 -1.48 -22.34 -9.42
CA GLU A 124 -1.40 -21.14 -10.27
C GLU A 124 -0.77 -19.95 -9.52
N PHE A 125 -1.01 -19.88 -8.21
CA PHE A 125 -0.64 -18.76 -7.35
C PHE A 125 0.62 -19.01 -6.53
N TYR A 126 0.89 -20.26 -6.15
CA TYR A 126 1.98 -20.62 -5.26
C TYR A 126 3.05 -21.48 -5.92
N GLU A 127 4.29 -21.32 -5.47
CA GLU A 127 5.39 -22.23 -5.76
C GLU A 127 5.16 -23.59 -5.09
N PRO A 128 5.71 -24.70 -5.63
CA PRO A 128 5.49 -26.04 -5.08
C PRO A 128 5.87 -26.16 -3.59
N ASN A 129 6.93 -25.47 -3.18
CA ASN A 129 7.43 -25.40 -1.81
C ASN A 129 6.80 -24.26 -0.98
N ALA A 130 5.63 -23.77 -1.35
CA ALA A 130 4.89 -22.80 -0.55
C ALA A 130 4.24 -23.49 0.66
N LEU A 131 4.08 -22.76 1.76
CA LEU A 131 3.50 -23.30 2.99
C LEU A 131 2.09 -23.87 2.77
N MET A 132 1.28 -23.20 1.95
CA MET A 132 -0.08 -23.64 1.61
C MET A 132 -0.11 -24.85 0.66
N MET A 133 1.02 -25.18 0.02
CA MET A 133 1.16 -26.33 -0.89
C MET A 133 1.72 -27.57 -0.19
N GLU A 134 2.30 -27.41 1.00
CA GLU A 134 2.88 -28.46 1.82
C GLU A 134 1.92 -28.95 2.93
N GLU A 135 2.35 -29.93 3.74
CA GLU A 135 1.55 -30.49 4.84
C GLU A 135 1.23 -29.45 5.92
N GLU A 136 2.13 -28.47 6.12
CA GLU A 136 1.95 -27.40 7.10
C GLU A 136 0.67 -26.59 6.86
N GLY A 137 0.28 -26.37 5.61
CA GLY A 137 -0.99 -25.71 5.27
C GLY A 137 -2.19 -26.47 5.80
N ALA A 138 -2.21 -27.80 5.64
CA ALA A 138 -3.28 -28.66 6.14
C ALA A 138 -3.33 -28.66 7.67
N VAL A 139 -2.16 -28.67 8.33
CA VAL A 139 -2.06 -28.57 9.80
C VAL A 139 -2.63 -27.23 10.30
N ILE A 140 -2.26 -26.11 9.67
CA ILE A 140 -2.78 -24.78 10.03
C ILE A 140 -4.31 -24.75 9.84
N ALA A 141 -4.82 -25.23 8.71
CA ALA A 141 -6.27 -25.28 8.46
C ALA A 141 -7.02 -26.11 9.51
N GLY A 142 -6.43 -27.23 9.97
CA GLY A 142 -6.98 -28.03 11.07
C GLY A 142 -7.02 -27.28 12.40
N LEU A 143 -5.97 -26.51 12.73
CA LEU A 143 -5.91 -25.72 13.97
C LEU A 143 -6.91 -24.56 13.97
N LEU A 144 -7.18 -23.97 12.80
CA LEU A 144 -8.17 -22.89 12.65
C LEU A 144 -9.58 -23.31 13.07
N VAL A 145 -9.91 -24.60 13.09
CA VAL A 145 -11.21 -25.11 13.56
C VAL A 145 -11.48 -24.68 15.00
N GLY A 146 -10.43 -24.60 15.83
CA GLY A 146 -10.54 -24.12 17.22
C GLY A 146 -11.01 -22.67 17.32
N LEU A 147 -10.84 -21.85 16.28
CA LEU A 147 -11.30 -20.46 16.28
C LEU A 147 -12.83 -20.32 16.15
N ASN A 148 -13.54 -21.39 15.77
CA ASN A 148 -15.00 -21.34 15.62
C ASN A 148 -15.72 -21.02 16.96
N VAL A 149 -15.06 -21.26 18.10
CA VAL A 149 -15.59 -20.92 19.43
C VAL A 149 -15.50 -19.42 19.74
N ILE A 150 -14.67 -18.68 19.00
CA ILE A 150 -14.45 -17.25 19.24
C ILE A 150 -15.63 -16.46 18.68
N ASP A 151 -16.19 -15.59 19.51
CA ASP A 151 -17.16 -14.58 19.07
C ASP A 151 -16.43 -13.26 18.80
N ALA A 152 -16.56 -12.75 17.58
CA ALA A 152 -15.85 -11.56 17.13
C ALA A 152 -16.80 -10.64 16.36
N ASN A 153 -16.75 -9.35 16.68
CA ASN A 153 -17.49 -8.31 15.97
C ASN A 153 -16.52 -7.21 15.55
N LEU A 154 -16.03 -7.30 14.33
CA LEU A 154 -14.91 -6.49 13.85
C LEU A 154 -15.43 -5.32 13.02
N CYS A 155 -15.19 -4.11 13.53
CA CYS A 155 -15.44 -2.89 12.76
C CYS A 155 -14.35 -2.75 11.69
N MET A 156 -14.71 -2.83 10.42
CA MET A 156 -13.78 -2.68 9.30
C MET A 156 -13.91 -1.29 8.71
N LYS A 157 -12.83 -0.51 8.76
CA LYS A 157 -12.68 0.73 7.98
C LYS A 157 -11.72 0.45 6.83
N GLY A 158 -12.16 0.65 5.59
CA GLY A 158 -11.40 0.23 4.40
C GLY A 158 -9.98 0.81 4.32
N GLU A 159 -9.83 2.08 4.73
CA GLU A 159 -8.56 2.82 4.64
C GLU A 159 -7.47 2.28 5.58
N ASP A 160 -7.85 1.77 6.76
CA ASP A 160 -6.92 1.20 7.75
C ASP A 160 -6.35 -0.15 7.26
N LEU A 161 -7.14 -0.90 6.49
CA LEU A 161 -6.74 -2.23 6.00
C LEU A 161 -5.74 -2.16 4.85
N ASP A 162 -5.73 -1.08 4.07
CA ASP A 162 -4.77 -0.87 2.99
C ASP A 162 -3.38 -0.44 3.52
N SER A 163 -3.34 0.23 4.68
CA SER A 163 -2.12 0.84 5.24
C SER A 163 -1.44 0.01 6.34
N GLN A 164 -2.13 -0.98 6.93
CA GLN A 164 -1.59 -1.75 8.06
C GLN A 164 -0.27 -2.47 7.68
N VAL A 165 0.85 -2.12 8.32
CA VAL A 165 2.10 -2.89 8.24
C VAL A 165 2.18 -3.73 9.51
N GLY A 166 1.81 -5.01 9.41
CA GLY A 166 1.81 -5.92 10.55
C GLY A 166 3.22 -6.33 10.95
N VAL A 167 3.74 -5.80 12.06
CA VAL A 167 4.93 -6.34 12.74
C VAL A 167 4.47 -7.43 13.70
N ILE A 168 5.09 -8.61 13.64
CA ILE A 168 4.81 -9.72 14.56
C ILE A 168 5.47 -9.40 15.91
N ASP A 169 4.66 -9.18 16.96
CA ASP A 169 5.19 -8.99 18.32
C ASP A 169 5.50 -10.36 18.98
N PHE A 170 6.80 -10.69 19.08
CA PHE A 170 7.26 -11.93 19.70
C PHE A 170 7.23 -11.91 21.23
N SER A 171 7.12 -10.73 21.86
CA SER A 171 7.11 -10.61 23.32
C SER A 171 5.92 -11.34 23.96
N MET A 172 4.83 -11.49 23.20
CA MET A 172 3.63 -12.21 23.61
C MET A 172 3.86 -13.72 23.78
N TYR A 173 4.80 -14.32 23.03
CA TYR A 173 5.09 -15.75 23.09
C TYR A 173 6.24 -16.11 24.02
N LEU A 174 7.03 -15.13 24.44
CA LEU A 174 8.19 -15.32 25.31
C LEU A 174 7.82 -15.43 26.80
N LYS A 175 6.59 -15.05 27.18
CA LYS A 175 6.16 -14.99 28.60
C LYS A 175 5.71 -16.32 29.21
N ASP A 176 5.45 -17.35 28.42
CA ASP A 176 4.80 -18.58 28.92
C ASP A 176 5.75 -19.68 29.43
N SER A 177 7.07 -19.44 29.45
CA SER A 177 8.04 -20.44 29.94
C SER A 177 8.35 -20.35 31.44
N THR A 178 7.73 -19.45 32.21
CA THR A 178 8.13 -19.14 33.61
C THR A 178 7.23 -19.71 34.71
N HIS A 179 6.34 -20.65 34.41
CA HIS A 179 5.54 -21.32 35.44
C HIS A 179 5.97 -22.77 35.69
N SER A 180 7.15 -22.96 36.26
CA SER A 180 7.46 -24.13 37.10
C SER A 180 8.78 -23.94 37.85
N SER A 181 8.70 -24.16 39.18
CA SER A 181 9.79 -24.44 40.14
C SER A 181 10.82 -23.34 40.43
N LYS A 182 10.67 -22.77 41.63
CA LYS A 182 11.72 -22.09 42.42
C LYS A 182 12.98 -22.96 42.53
N SER A 183 14.15 -22.35 42.26
CA SER A 183 15.33 -22.32 43.16
C SER A 183 16.68 -22.15 42.44
N THR A 184 17.01 -20.98 41.85
CA THR A 184 18.41 -20.45 41.64
C THR A 184 18.40 -19.02 41.05
N GLU A 185 17.60 -18.10 41.61
CA GLU A 185 17.18 -16.86 40.92
C GLU A 185 18.23 -15.74 40.72
N GLY A 186 19.50 -15.92 41.12
CA GLY A 186 20.52 -14.87 40.93
C GLY A 186 21.19 -14.90 39.55
N ASP A 187 21.83 -16.02 39.21
CA ASP A 187 22.71 -16.09 38.04
C ASP A 187 21.96 -16.21 36.72
N GLY A 188 20.88 -17.01 36.67
CA GLY A 188 20.09 -17.17 35.45
C GLY A 188 19.35 -15.90 35.04
N GLN A 189 18.97 -15.07 36.01
CA GLN A 189 18.36 -13.76 35.74
C GLN A 189 19.40 -12.77 35.18
N ILE A 190 20.64 -12.82 35.67
CA ILE A 190 21.75 -12.00 35.14
C ILE A 190 22.14 -12.45 33.73
N THR A 191 22.20 -13.75 33.46
CA THR A 191 22.46 -14.27 32.10
C THR A 191 21.35 -13.87 31.13
N ALA A 192 20.08 -13.98 31.53
CA ALA A 192 18.95 -13.55 30.71
C ALA A 192 18.98 -12.04 30.41
N ILE A 193 19.33 -11.21 31.40
CA ILE A 193 19.48 -9.76 31.21
C ILE A 193 20.65 -9.45 30.26
N LEU A 194 21.75 -10.19 30.35
CA LEU A 194 22.91 -10.02 29.47
C LEU A 194 22.61 -10.44 28.03
N ASP A 195 21.88 -11.53 27.82
CA ASP A 195 21.45 -11.98 26.49
C ASP A 195 20.46 -10.99 25.88
N GLN A 196 19.54 -10.46 26.69
CA GLN A 196 18.60 -9.43 26.27
C GLN A 196 19.31 -8.11 25.91
N LYS A 197 20.34 -7.75 26.68
CA LYS A 197 21.20 -6.60 26.37
C LYS A 197 21.96 -6.79 25.06
N ASN A 198 22.61 -7.94 24.87
CA ASN A 198 23.32 -8.27 23.62
C ASN A 198 22.39 -8.23 22.42
N TYR A 199 21.16 -8.74 22.56
CA TYR A 199 20.16 -8.70 21.50
C TYR A 199 19.77 -7.26 21.12
N VAL A 200 19.53 -6.40 22.11
CA VAL A 200 19.22 -4.98 21.87
C VAL A 200 20.40 -4.25 21.25
N GLU A 201 21.63 -4.55 21.67
CA GLU A 201 22.84 -3.97 21.10
C GLU A 201 23.03 -4.38 19.63
N GLU A 202 22.79 -5.65 19.30
CA GLU A 202 22.86 -6.14 17.92
C GLU A 202 21.75 -5.53 17.04
N LEU A 203 20.54 -5.38 17.58
CA LEU A 203 19.45 -4.70 16.88
C LEU A 203 19.77 -3.21 16.63
N ASN A 204 20.34 -2.52 17.62
CA ASN A 204 20.82 -1.15 17.47
C ASN A 204 21.96 -1.06 16.45
N ARG A 205 22.83 -2.06 16.36
CA ARG A 205 23.88 -2.14 15.33
C ARG A 205 23.29 -2.28 13.93
N HIS A 206 22.31 -3.16 13.75
CA HIS A 206 21.59 -3.32 12.48
C HIS A 206 20.79 -2.08 12.09
N LEU A 207 20.13 -1.44 13.06
CA LEU A 207 19.39 -0.21 12.83
C LEU A 207 20.34 0.94 12.42
N SER A 208 21.47 1.08 13.13
CA SER A 208 22.50 2.06 12.78
C SER A 208 23.09 1.81 11.39
N ALA A 209 23.32 0.56 11.01
CA ALA A 209 23.76 0.21 9.67
C ALA A 209 22.71 0.55 8.58
N SER A 210 21.42 0.35 8.88
CA SER A 210 20.33 0.69 7.97
C SER A 210 20.17 2.21 7.82
N VAL A 211 20.28 2.96 8.93
CA VAL A 211 20.28 4.43 8.91
C VAL A 211 21.44 4.96 8.06
N ASN A 212 22.65 4.42 8.25
CA ASN A 212 23.80 4.81 7.44
C ASN A 212 23.62 4.49 5.93
N ASN A 213 22.99 3.36 5.60
CA ASN A 213 22.70 3.01 4.20
C ASN A 213 21.67 3.94 3.58
N LEU A 214 20.60 4.25 4.33
CA LEU A 214 19.58 5.19 3.90
C LEU A 214 20.15 6.60 3.74
N GLN A 215 20.99 7.04 4.67
CA GLN A 215 21.67 8.33 4.55
C GLN A 215 22.54 8.39 3.28
N ALA A 216 23.33 7.36 3.00
CA ALA A 216 24.12 7.30 1.77
C ALA A 216 23.25 7.33 0.49
N LYS A 217 22.05 6.73 0.52
CA LYS A 217 21.09 6.82 -0.60
C LYS A 217 20.49 8.22 -0.74
N VAL A 218 20.17 8.88 0.37
CA VAL A 218 19.69 10.27 0.36
C VAL A 218 20.75 11.17 -0.25
N ASP A 219 22.00 11.09 0.20
CA ASP A 219 23.11 11.89 -0.32
C ASP A 219 23.35 11.64 -1.83
N ALA A 220 23.24 10.38 -2.26
CA ALA A 220 23.35 10.02 -3.68
C ALA A 220 22.21 10.59 -4.53
N LEU A 221 20.97 10.56 -4.01
CA LEU A 221 19.81 11.14 -4.68
C LEU A 221 19.90 12.66 -4.74
N GLU A 222 20.31 13.32 -3.66
CA GLU A 222 20.52 14.77 -3.63
C GLU A 222 21.55 15.19 -4.68
N LYS A 223 22.68 14.48 -4.75
CA LYS A 223 23.71 14.74 -5.78
C LYS A 223 23.21 14.49 -7.20
N SER A 224 22.35 13.50 -7.40
CA SER A 224 21.72 13.28 -8.71
C SER A 224 20.74 14.41 -9.05
N ASN A 225 20.01 14.93 -8.07
CA ASN A 225 19.01 15.96 -8.25
C ASN A 225 19.65 17.31 -8.61
N THR A 226 20.78 17.65 -7.96
CA THR A 226 21.55 18.85 -8.33
C THR A 226 22.07 18.76 -9.76
N LYS A 227 22.61 17.60 -10.16
CA LYS A 227 23.09 17.39 -11.53
C LYS A 227 21.98 17.54 -12.57
N LEU A 228 20.80 16.95 -12.33
CA LEU A 228 19.65 17.10 -13.22
C LEU A 228 19.18 18.55 -13.32
N THR A 229 19.25 19.31 -12.23
CA THR A 229 18.92 20.74 -12.22
C THR A 229 19.91 21.55 -13.06
N GLU A 230 21.20 21.23 -12.99
CA GLU A 230 22.22 21.84 -13.85
C GLU A 230 22.02 21.49 -15.33
N GLU A 231 21.77 20.21 -15.64
CA GLU A 231 21.49 19.75 -17.01
C GLU A 231 20.23 20.43 -17.59
N LEU A 232 19.19 20.63 -16.78
CA LEU A 232 17.98 21.37 -17.16
C LEU A 232 18.30 22.84 -17.47
N ALA A 233 19.13 23.50 -16.65
CA ALA A 233 19.53 24.88 -16.88
C ALA A 233 20.33 25.04 -18.18
N VAL A 234 21.24 24.11 -18.48
CA VAL A 234 21.99 24.08 -19.75
C VAL A 234 21.05 23.89 -20.94
N ALA A 235 20.10 22.96 -20.85
CA ALA A 235 19.11 22.73 -21.90
C ALA A 235 18.24 23.98 -22.16
N ASN A 236 17.80 24.66 -21.10
CA ASN A 236 17.03 25.91 -21.22
C ASN A 236 17.83 27.02 -21.93
N ASN A 237 19.12 27.20 -21.57
CA ASN A 237 19.97 28.16 -22.27
C ASN A 237 20.14 27.80 -23.75
N ARG A 238 20.26 26.51 -24.09
CA ARG A 238 20.35 26.06 -25.47
C ARG A 238 19.09 26.36 -26.27
N ILE A 239 17.92 26.20 -25.66
CA ILE A 239 16.62 26.56 -26.27
C ILE A 239 16.58 28.05 -26.58
N ILE A 240 17.00 28.91 -25.65
CA ILE A 240 17.03 30.36 -25.84
C ILE A 240 17.94 30.71 -27.04
N THR A 241 19.16 30.16 -27.10
CA THR A 241 20.06 30.40 -28.24
C THR A 241 19.45 29.96 -29.56
N LEU A 242 18.83 28.77 -29.61
CA LEU A 242 18.19 28.28 -30.84
C LEU A 242 17.00 29.14 -31.26
N GLN A 243 16.26 29.72 -30.31
CA GLN A 243 15.18 30.68 -30.60
C GLN A 243 15.73 31.97 -31.21
N GLU A 244 16.84 32.50 -30.68
CA GLU A 244 17.52 33.68 -31.23
C GLU A 244 18.06 33.42 -32.65
N GLU A 245 18.66 32.25 -32.89
CA GLU A 245 19.16 31.85 -34.22
C GLU A 245 18.02 31.69 -35.22
N MET A 246 16.87 31.15 -34.80
CA MET A 246 15.69 31.01 -35.64
C MET A 246 15.11 32.37 -36.03
N GLU A 247 15.08 33.33 -35.10
CA GLU A 247 14.56 34.67 -35.39
C GLU A 247 15.51 35.45 -36.31
N ARG A 248 16.83 35.34 -36.10
CA ARG A 248 17.84 35.90 -37.02
C ARG A 248 17.74 35.28 -38.41
N GLY A 249 17.55 33.96 -38.51
CA GLY A 249 17.36 33.27 -39.79
C GLY A 249 16.09 33.72 -40.53
N LYS A 250 15.00 34.03 -39.82
CA LYS A 250 13.80 34.62 -40.42
C LYS A 250 14.06 36.03 -40.95
N GLU A 251 14.79 36.86 -40.21
CA GLU A 251 15.16 38.21 -40.65
C GLU A 251 16.05 38.17 -41.90
N GLU A 252 17.06 37.30 -41.92
CA GLU A 252 17.94 37.08 -43.08
C GLU A 252 17.16 36.56 -44.29
N SER A 253 16.21 35.63 -44.08
CA SER A 253 15.33 35.12 -45.13
C SER A 253 14.42 36.22 -45.71
N SER A 254 13.84 37.08 -44.85
CA SER A 254 13.06 38.25 -45.26
C SER A 254 13.89 39.20 -46.13
N TYR A 255 15.13 39.47 -45.72
CA TYR A 255 16.05 40.34 -46.46
C TYR A 255 16.49 39.74 -47.81
N LEU A 256 16.73 38.43 -47.88
CA LEU A 256 17.05 37.71 -49.12
C LEU A 256 15.87 37.68 -50.09
N VAL A 257 14.64 37.58 -49.59
CA VAL A 257 13.43 37.68 -50.41
C VAL A 257 13.31 39.09 -51.00
N GLU A 258 13.54 40.14 -50.22
CA GLU A 258 13.56 41.53 -50.73
C GLU A 258 14.71 41.80 -51.72
N SER A 259 15.90 41.22 -51.49
CA SER A 259 17.04 41.32 -52.40
C SER A 259 16.81 40.56 -53.71
N SER A 260 16.19 39.38 -53.65
CA SER A 260 15.85 38.57 -54.84
C SER A 260 14.80 39.22 -55.74
N HIS A 261 13.98 40.14 -55.21
CA HIS A 261 13.10 40.98 -56.02
C HIS A 261 13.87 42.06 -56.82
N LYS A 262 15.10 42.41 -56.42
CA LYS A 262 15.98 43.35 -57.12
C LYS A 262 16.95 42.69 -58.12
N VAL A 263 17.25 41.40 -57.97
CA VAL A 263 18.34 40.71 -58.72
C VAL A 263 17.84 39.80 -59.86
N LYS A 264 16.58 39.89 -60.28
CA LYS A 264 16.13 39.29 -61.56
C LYS A 264 16.67 40.05 -62.78
N ASN A 265 17.99 40.05 -62.95
CA ASN A 265 18.72 40.43 -64.17
C ASN A 265 20.15 39.87 -64.11
N SER A 266 20.32 38.55 -64.30
CA SER A 266 21.40 37.90 -65.07
C SER A 266 21.56 36.41 -64.69
N PHE A 267 21.99 35.64 -65.70
CA PHE A 267 22.02 34.18 -65.88
C PHE A 267 22.96 33.38 -64.95
N VAL A 268 22.61 32.12 -64.58
CA VAL A 268 23.31 30.83 -64.89
C VAL A 268 22.34 29.62 -64.68
N PRO A 269 22.17 28.63 -65.59
CA PRO A 269 21.05 27.66 -65.51
C PRO A 269 21.33 26.24 -64.98
N ILE A 270 22.58 25.79 -64.74
CA ILE A 270 22.85 24.35 -64.48
C ILE A 270 23.09 24.02 -62.99
N ASP A 271 23.59 24.96 -62.19
CA ASP A 271 23.77 24.75 -60.73
C ASP A 271 22.45 24.92 -59.95
N VAL A 272 21.55 25.74 -60.49
CA VAL A 272 20.25 26.07 -59.87
C VAL A 272 19.34 24.85 -59.77
N GLU A 273 19.40 23.92 -60.73
CA GLU A 273 18.47 22.79 -60.80
C GLU A 273 18.78 21.72 -59.75
N LYS A 274 20.07 21.46 -59.46
CA LYS A 274 20.49 20.59 -58.35
C LYS A 274 20.26 21.23 -56.98
N GLU A 275 20.57 22.51 -56.85
CA GLU A 275 20.30 23.27 -55.61
C GLU A 275 18.80 23.30 -55.29
N LEU A 276 17.95 23.43 -56.32
CA LEU A 276 16.50 23.40 -56.19
C LEU A 276 15.98 22.02 -55.74
N GLU A 277 16.54 20.93 -56.26
CA GLU A 277 16.15 19.56 -55.87
C GLU A 277 16.52 19.26 -54.40
N VAL A 278 17.70 19.71 -53.95
CA VAL A 278 18.11 19.64 -52.53
C VAL A 278 17.21 20.53 -51.65
N GLN A 279 16.89 21.76 -52.08
CA GLN A 279 15.96 22.63 -51.37
C GLN A 279 14.56 22.02 -51.23
N ILE A 280 14.05 21.35 -52.28
CA ILE A 280 12.76 20.67 -52.24
C ILE A 280 12.81 19.52 -51.23
N GLY A 281 13.88 18.72 -51.22
CA GLY A 281 14.07 17.64 -50.25
C GLY A 281 14.12 18.14 -48.81
N MET A 282 14.93 19.17 -48.54
CA MET A 282 15.02 19.80 -47.22
C MET A 282 13.68 20.41 -46.77
N LYS A 283 12.93 21.01 -47.69
CA LYS A 283 11.59 21.55 -47.40
C LYS A 283 10.60 20.44 -47.02
N GLN A 284 10.62 19.31 -47.72
CA GLN A 284 9.76 18.16 -47.41
C GLN A 284 10.11 17.53 -46.05
N GLU A 285 11.40 17.39 -45.75
CA GLU A 285 11.87 16.85 -44.47
C GLU A 285 11.54 17.80 -43.30
N MET A 286 11.68 19.11 -43.51
CA MET A 286 11.27 20.14 -42.55
C MET A 286 9.75 20.13 -42.33
N GLU A 287 8.95 19.99 -43.38
CA GLU A 287 7.49 19.92 -43.27
C GLU A 287 7.02 18.69 -42.49
N LEU A 288 7.66 17.53 -42.73
CA LEU A 288 7.38 16.30 -41.97
C LEU A 288 7.74 16.47 -40.49
N SER A 289 8.93 17.01 -40.21
CA SER A 289 9.41 17.27 -38.85
C SER A 289 8.51 18.26 -38.11
N MET A 290 8.05 19.31 -38.79
CA MET A 290 7.11 20.29 -38.24
C MET A 290 5.77 19.65 -37.88
N LYS A 291 5.20 18.82 -38.76
CA LYS A 291 3.95 18.08 -38.49
C LYS A 291 4.08 17.12 -37.31
N MET A 292 5.22 16.45 -37.16
CA MET A 292 5.48 15.58 -36.01
C MET A 292 5.57 16.38 -34.70
N LEU A 293 6.22 17.54 -34.73
CA LEU A 293 6.32 18.43 -33.58
C LEU A 293 4.96 19.03 -33.19
N GLU A 294 4.17 19.48 -34.17
CA GLU A 294 2.80 19.96 -33.95
C GLU A 294 1.94 18.89 -33.28
N LYS A 295 2.06 17.64 -33.73
CA LYS A 295 1.38 16.50 -33.12
C LYS A 295 1.80 16.25 -31.66
N ASP A 296 3.11 16.25 -31.36
CA ASP A 296 3.61 16.07 -29.99
C ASP A 296 3.18 17.24 -29.08
N ILE A 297 3.14 18.47 -29.60
CA ILE A 297 2.62 19.64 -28.88
C ILE A 297 1.14 19.47 -28.56
N CYS A 298 0.32 19.05 -29.53
CA CYS A 298 -1.11 18.79 -29.30
C CYS A 298 -1.32 17.69 -28.25
N GLU A 299 -0.63 16.55 -28.37
CA GLU A 299 -0.75 15.45 -27.40
C GLU A 299 -0.33 15.88 -25.99
N LYS A 300 0.74 16.65 -25.86
CA LYS A 300 1.16 17.22 -24.57
C LYS A 300 0.18 18.26 -24.03
N HIS A 301 -0.43 19.05 -24.91
CA HIS A 301 -1.46 20.01 -24.51
C HIS A 301 -2.68 19.29 -23.94
N ASP A 302 -3.16 18.24 -24.60
CA ASP A 302 -4.30 17.44 -24.15
C ASP A 302 -4.02 16.78 -22.79
N ALA A 303 -2.83 16.17 -22.63
CA ALA A 303 -2.41 15.58 -21.36
C ALA A 303 -2.33 16.63 -20.22
N LEU A 304 -1.88 17.85 -20.54
CA LEU A 304 -1.79 18.94 -19.57
C LEU A 304 -3.17 19.45 -19.15
N VAL A 305 -4.13 19.50 -20.09
CA VAL A 305 -5.53 19.84 -19.80
C VAL A 305 -6.14 18.79 -18.86
N GLU A 306 -5.92 17.49 -19.12
CA GLU A 306 -6.42 16.41 -18.28
C GLU A 306 -5.83 16.46 -16.86
N LEU A 307 -4.53 16.71 -16.73
CA LEU A 307 -3.88 16.86 -15.42
C LEU A 307 -4.39 18.09 -14.64
N ARG A 308 -4.70 19.20 -15.34
CA ARG A 308 -5.32 20.38 -14.70
C ARG A 308 -6.71 20.07 -14.19
N GLN A 309 -7.51 19.34 -14.97
CA GLN A 309 -8.85 18.91 -14.57
C GLN A 309 -8.78 18.02 -13.31
N GLN A 310 -7.87 17.05 -13.28
CA GLN A 310 -7.66 16.18 -12.10
C GLN A 310 -7.22 16.99 -10.87
N LEU A 311 -6.39 18.02 -11.04
CA LEU A 311 -5.96 18.89 -9.94
C LEU A 311 -7.12 19.69 -9.34
N ASP A 312 -8.01 20.20 -10.18
CA ASP A 312 -9.17 20.96 -9.72
C ASP A 312 -10.22 20.06 -9.05
N GLU A 313 -10.40 18.82 -9.53
CA GLU A 313 -11.20 17.80 -8.85
C GLU A 313 -10.63 17.46 -7.47
N MET A 314 -9.31 17.26 -7.37
CA MET A 314 -8.62 17.02 -6.09
C MET A 314 -8.79 18.18 -5.11
N ARG A 315 -8.71 19.43 -5.59
CA ARG A 315 -8.96 20.62 -4.76
C ARG A 315 -10.39 20.67 -4.24
N THR A 316 -11.36 20.34 -5.10
CA THR A 316 -12.77 20.32 -4.75
C THR A 316 -13.04 19.26 -3.70
N LEU A 317 -12.55 18.05 -3.91
CA LEU A 317 -12.67 16.94 -2.98
C LEU A 317 -12.01 17.26 -1.63
N ASN A 318 -10.84 17.90 -1.64
CA ASN A 318 -10.16 18.31 -0.41
C ASN A 318 -10.97 19.38 0.37
N HIS A 319 -11.61 20.32 -0.34
CA HIS A 319 -12.49 21.30 0.28
C HIS A 319 -13.72 20.65 0.92
N GLU A 320 -14.38 19.73 0.21
CA GLU A 320 -15.54 18.98 0.73
C GLU A 320 -15.17 18.12 1.96
N LEU A 321 -14.04 17.44 1.91
CA LEU A 321 -13.52 16.67 3.05
C LEU A 321 -13.25 17.57 4.26
N SER A 322 -12.68 18.75 4.04
CA SER A 322 -12.43 19.72 5.11
C SER A 322 -13.72 20.15 5.80
N ILE A 323 -14.76 20.52 5.03
CA ILE A 323 -16.08 20.89 5.56
C ILE A 323 -16.68 19.72 6.35
N LYS A 324 -16.64 18.51 5.79
CA LYS A 324 -17.21 17.31 6.43
C LYS A 324 -16.48 16.96 7.72
N SER A 325 -15.16 17.13 7.75
CA SER A 325 -14.33 16.95 8.95
C SER A 325 -14.74 17.93 10.05
N GLN A 326 -14.88 19.22 9.73
CA GLN A 326 -15.31 20.23 10.71
C GLN A 326 -16.71 19.96 11.26
N SER A 327 -17.65 19.52 10.40
CA SER A 327 -19.00 19.13 10.83
C SER A 327 -18.97 17.92 11.77
N SER A 328 -18.17 16.91 11.45
CA SER A 328 -18.00 15.73 12.30
C SER A 328 -17.36 16.07 13.65
N GLU A 329 -16.36 16.95 13.66
CA GLU A 329 -15.71 17.41 14.89
C GLU A 329 -16.67 18.19 15.80
N ALA A 330 -17.49 19.07 15.21
CA ALA A 330 -18.55 19.78 15.94
C ALA A 330 -19.58 18.81 16.54
N GLY A 331 -20.00 17.79 15.77
CA GLY A 331 -20.90 16.74 16.25
C GLY A 331 -20.30 15.89 17.37
N ALA A 332 -18.99 15.58 17.28
CA ALA A 332 -18.28 14.84 18.32
C ALA A 332 -18.18 15.64 19.63
N LYS A 333 -17.86 16.95 19.55
CA LYS A 333 -17.87 17.85 20.72
C LYS A 333 -19.24 17.90 21.38
N GLN A 334 -20.31 18.06 20.60
CA GLN A 334 -21.67 18.07 21.15
C GLN A 334 -22.03 16.75 21.86
N LYS A 335 -21.65 15.60 21.30
CA LYS A 335 -21.86 14.30 21.95
C LYS A 335 -21.06 14.17 23.23
N SER A 336 -19.81 14.62 23.24
CA SER A 336 -18.96 14.64 24.45
C SER A 336 -19.61 15.44 25.57
N ASP A 337 -20.13 16.64 25.27
CA ASP A 337 -20.80 17.49 26.26
C ASP A 337 -22.05 16.82 26.85
N ILE A 338 -22.81 16.09 26.03
CA ILE A 338 -23.98 15.32 26.49
C ILE A 338 -23.55 14.18 27.41
N ILE A 339 -22.49 13.44 27.07
CA ILE A 339 -21.96 12.35 27.89
C ILE A 339 -21.53 12.89 29.26
N SER A 340 -20.76 13.98 29.32
CA SER A 340 -20.34 14.57 30.60
C SER A 340 -21.52 14.99 31.48
N ARG A 341 -22.59 15.56 30.90
CA ARG A 341 -23.82 15.89 31.66
C ARG A 341 -24.53 14.65 32.19
N LEU A 342 -24.56 13.56 31.42
CA LEU A 342 -25.17 12.30 31.85
C LEU A 342 -24.36 11.62 32.96
N GLU A 343 -23.03 11.66 32.88
CA GLU A 343 -22.13 11.17 33.93
C GLU A 343 -22.34 11.95 35.24
N GLU A 344 -22.40 13.28 35.17
CA GLU A 344 -22.66 14.12 36.33
C GLU A 344 -24.02 13.80 36.98
N LYS A 345 -25.07 13.62 36.16
CA LYS A 345 -26.40 13.22 36.64
C LYS A 345 -26.41 11.81 37.25
N THR A 346 -25.66 10.88 36.67
CA THR A 346 -25.51 9.51 37.19
C THR A 346 -24.81 9.52 38.54
N ASN A 347 -23.75 10.32 38.69
CA ASN A 347 -23.04 10.48 39.95
C ASN A 347 -23.91 11.12 41.04
N GLN A 348 -24.70 12.14 40.70
CA GLN A 348 -25.68 12.75 41.62
C GLN A 348 -26.79 11.76 42.04
N MET A 349 -27.26 10.93 41.11
CA MET A 349 -28.25 9.90 41.42
C MET A 349 -27.63 8.81 42.33
N GLY A 350 -26.39 8.40 42.06
CA GLY A 350 -25.65 7.46 42.89
C GLY A 350 -25.42 7.98 44.32
N SER A 351 -25.12 9.27 44.50
CA SER A 351 -25.00 9.86 45.84
C SER A 351 -26.34 9.91 46.58
N THR A 352 -27.43 10.21 45.87
CA THR A 352 -28.79 10.23 46.44
C THR A 352 -29.24 8.83 46.88
N ILE A 353 -28.97 7.80 46.08
CA ILE A 353 -29.27 6.39 46.44
C ILE A 353 -28.52 6.01 47.72
N LYS A 354 -27.23 6.31 47.81
CA LYS A 354 -26.44 6.03 49.03
C LYS A 354 -27.00 6.73 50.27
N GLN A 355 -27.51 7.95 50.14
CA GLN A 355 -28.16 8.64 51.25
C GLN A 355 -29.48 7.97 51.68
N LEU A 356 -30.27 7.47 50.73
CA LEU A 356 -31.51 6.75 51.02
C LEU A 356 -31.26 5.39 51.69
N GLU A 357 -30.21 4.68 51.31
CA GLU A 357 -29.80 3.39 51.92
C GLU A 357 -29.27 3.55 53.36
N SER A 358 -28.85 4.76 53.73
CA SER A 358 -28.32 5.07 55.06
C SER A 358 -29.36 5.54 56.09
N ARG A 359 -30.65 5.52 55.72
CA ARG A 359 -31.80 5.80 56.61
C ARG A 359 -32.54 4.51 56.92
#